data_AF-A0A7D9D439-F1
#
_entry.id   AF-A0A7D9D439-F1
#
_cell.length_a   1.000
_cell.length_b   1.000
_cell.length_c   1.000
_cell.angle_alpha   90.00
_cell.angle_beta   90.00
_cell.angle_gamma   90.00
#
_symmetry.space_group_name_H-M   'P 1'
#
loop_
_entity.id
_entity.type
_entity.pdbx_description
1 polymer ?
#
loop_
_entity_poly.entity_id
_entity_poly.type
_entity_poly.pdbx_seq_one_letter_code
_entity_poly.pdbx_strand_id
1 'polypeptide(L)'
;MATANRSYSNPILESARLLIAVALVLMGLYLAAFGNSWVPLVLELLPASEFGAWLELIVPFLPMLFIGFGAALFTARRQAR
;
A
#
# COMPACT_ATOMS: atom_id res chain seq x y z
N MET A 1 27.34 -14.02 -32.55
CA MET A 1 27.30 -12.72 -31.84
C MET A 1 26.00 -12.65 -31.06
N ALA A 2 26.03 -12.97 -29.76
CA ALA A 2 24.87 -12.85 -28.89
C ALA A 2 24.74 -11.39 -28.45
N THR A 3 23.69 -10.72 -28.88
CA THR A 3 23.32 -9.37 -28.45
C THR A 3 22.93 -9.44 -26.97
N ALA A 4 23.82 -8.96 -26.11
CA ALA A 4 23.55 -8.76 -24.70
C ALA A 4 22.42 -7.73 -24.56
N ASN A 5 21.18 -8.21 -24.43
CA ASN A 5 20.02 -7.40 -24.09
C ASN A 5 20.15 -6.97 -22.63
N ARG A 6 21.01 -5.99 -22.36
CA ARG A 6 21.08 -5.32 -21.06
C ARG A 6 19.77 -4.56 -20.90
N SER A 7 18.84 -5.16 -20.16
CA SER A 7 17.72 -4.47 -19.56
C SER A 7 18.28 -3.28 -18.77
N TYR A 8 18.19 -2.08 -19.32
CA TYR A 8 18.56 -0.86 -18.63
C TYR A 8 17.58 -0.69 -17.48
N SER A 9 17.98 -1.08 -16.27
CA SER A 9 17.27 -0.68 -15.06
C SER A 9 17.32 0.84 -14.98
N ASN A 10 16.16 1.48 -15.11
CA ASN A 10 16.07 2.93 -15.02
C ASN A 10 16.19 3.32 -13.54
N PRO A 11 17.30 3.94 -13.10
CA PRO A 11 17.56 4.19 -11.68
C PRO A 11 16.53 5.15 -11.06
N ILE A 12 15.92 6.01 -11.89
CA ILE A 12 14.85 6.92 -11.48
C ILE A 12 13.59 6.12 -11.13
N LEU A 13 13.22 5.16 -11.98
CA LEU A 13 12.06 4.30 -11.75
C LEU A 13 12.25 3.42 -10.50
N GLU A 14 13.46 2.92 -10.28
CA GLU A 14 13.79 2.14 -9.08
C GLU A 14 13.71 2.98 -7.80
N SER A 15 14.18 4.22 -7.84
CA SER A 15 14.13 5.15 -6.71
C SER A 15 12.69 5.57 -6.41
N ALA A 16 11.90 5.87 -7.45
CA ALA A 16 10.49 6.18 -7.32
C ALA A 16 9.69 5.03 -6.69
N ARG A 17 9.92 3.78 -7.13
CA ARG A 17 9.28 2.60 -6.53
C ARG A 17 9.60 2.44 -5.05
N LEU A 18 10.85 2.70 -4.63
CA LEU A 18 11.26 2.65 -3.23
C LEU A 18 10.53 3.72 -2.40
N LEU A 19 10.48 4.95 -2.90
CA LEU A 19 9.77 6.04 -2.24
C LEU A 19 8.27 5.72 -2.09
N ILE A 20 7.66 5.18 -3.14
CA ILE A 20 6.25 4.74 -3.10
C ILE A 20 6.05 3.63 -2.07
N ALA A 21 6.92 2.61 -2.06
CA ALA A 21 6.83 1.52 -1.09
C ALA A 21 6.92 2.01 0.36
N VAL A 22 7.90 2.89 0.65
CA VAL A 22 8.07 3.49 1.98
C VAL A 22 6.86 4.35 2.34
N ALA A 23 6.39 5.20 1.43
CA ALA A 23 5.24 6.05 1.66
C ALA A 23 3.97 5.22 1.99
N LEU A 24 3.75 4.12 1.29
CA LEU A 24 2.63 3.20 1.53
C LEU A 24 2.71 2.54 2.91
N VAL A 25 3.89 2.05 3.30
CA VAL A 25 4.09 1.45 4.63
C VAL A 25 3.87 2.48 5.73
N LEU A 26 4.44 3.67 5.59
CA LEU A 26 4.26 4.75 6.57
C LEU A 26 2.80 5.20 6.67
N MET A 27 2.10 5.31 5.54
CA MET A 27 0.67 5.63 5.52
C MET A 27 -0.14 4.54 6.23
N GLY A 28 0.14 3.26 5.95
CA GLY A 28 -0.54 2.15 6.62
C GLY A 28 -0.28 2.11 8.13
N LEU A 29 0.96 2.40 8.56
CA LEU A 29 1.30 2.52 9.98
C LEU A 29 0.58 3.69 10.64
N TYR A 30 0.49 4.84 9.96
CA TYR A 30 -0.26 6.00 10.44
C TYR A 30 -1.75 5.64 10.62
N LEU A 31 -2.37 5.03 9.61
CA LEU A 31 -3.78 4.61 9.69
C LEU A 31 -4.01 3.58 10.79
N ALA A 32 -3.08 2.65 11.01
CA ALA A 32 -3.17 1.68 12.10
C ALA A 32 -3.07 2.35 13.48
N ALA A 33 -2.08 3.23 13.66
CA ALA A 33 -1.83 3.89 14.95
C ALA A 33 -2.94 4.88 15.34
N PHE A 34 -3.48 5.60 14.36
CA PHE A 34 -4.55 6.58 14.57
C PHE A 34 -5.94 6.03 14.22
N GLY A 35 -6.10 4.71 14.10
CA GLY A 35 -7.38 4.03 13.81
C GLY A 35 -8.56 4.58 14.59
N ASN A 36 -8.35 4.81 15.88
CA ASN A 36 -9.39 5.31 16.79
C ASN A 36 -9.95 6.70 16.41
N SER A 37 -9.19 7.56 15.74
CA SER A 37 -9.66 8.91 15.41
C SER A 37 -10.36 9.00 14.06
N TRP A 38 -9.98 8.18 13.08
CA TRP A 38 -10.54 8.26 11.73
C TRP A 38 -11.57 7.18 11.44
N VAL A 39 -11.49 5.99 12.06
CA VAL A 39 -12.45 4.90 11.80
C VAL A 39 -13.89 5.35 12.13
N PRO A 40 -14.20 5.91 13.32
CA PRO A 40 -15.57 6.35 13.62
C PRO A 40 -16.09 7.36 12.60
N LEU A 41 -15.24 8.33 12.20
CA LEU A 41 -15.59 9.34 11.21
C LEU A 41 -15.87 8.73 9.83
N VAL A 42 -15.12 7.70 9.42
CA VAL A 42 -15.39 6.97 8.18
C VAL A 42 -16.70 6.19 8.28
N LEU A 43 -16.96 5.50 9.41
CA LEU A 43 -18.18 4.73 9.58
C LEU A 43 -19.43 5.61 9.62
N GLU A 44 -19.36 6.80 10.24
CA GLU A 44 -20.44 7.79 10.25
C GLU A 44 -20.80 8.32 8.86
N LEU A 45 -19.84 8.35 7.94
CA LEU A 45 -20.05 8.77 6.56
C LEU A 45 -20.59 7.65 5.67
N LEU A 46 -20.66 6.40 6.16
CA LEU A 46 -21.15 5.28 5.37
C LEU A 46 -22.67 5.35 5.20
N PRO A 47 -23.17 5.10 3.97
CA PRO A 47 -24.60 5.06 3.73
C PRO A 47 -25.22 3.84 4.45
N ALA A 48 -26.33 4.05 5.17
CA ALA A 48 -27.12 3.00 5.81
C ALA A 48 -27.78 2.06 4.77
N SER A 49 -26.96 1.20 4.19
CA SER A 49 -27.27 0.34 3.06
C SER A 49 -26.45 -0.94 3.17
N GLU A 50 -26.84 -2.00 2.47
CA GLU A 50 -26.06 -3.25 2.43
C GLU A 50 -24.61 -3.02 1.96
N PHE A 51 -24.42 -2.06 1.05
CA PHE A 51 -23.09 -1.65 0.60
C PHE A 51 -22.27 -0.99 1.71
N GLY A 52 -22.90 -0.17 2.56
CA GLY A 52 -22.27 0.42 3.74
C GLY A 52 -21.77 -0.64 4.72
N ALA A 53 -22.57 -1.68 5.00
CA ALA A 53 -22.17 -2.77 5.88
C ALA A 53 -20.94 -3.55 5.36
N TRP A 54 -20.81 -3.73 4.03
CA TRP A 54 -19.60 -4.30 3.45
C TRP A 54 -18.37 -3.39 3.64
N LEU A 55 -18.55 -2.07 3.53
CA LEU A 55 -17.47 -1.13 3.77
C LEU A 55 -17.05 -1.08 5.24
N GLU A 56 -18.00 -1.16 6.19
CA GLU A 56 -17.69 -1.28 7.62
C GLU A 56 -16.76 -2.46 7.90
N LEU A 57 -16.97 -3.59 7.21
CA LEU A 57 -16.13 -4.76 7.34
C LEU A 57 -14.73 -4.57 6.74
N ILE A 58 -14.62 -3.88 5.59
CA ILE A 58 -13.35 -3.71 4.85
C ILE A 58 -12.47 -2.63 5.48
N VAL A 59 -13.07 -1.55 5.99
CA VAL A 59 -12.37 -0.35 6.46
C VAL A 59 -11.25 -0.65 7.47
N PRO A 60 -11.43 -1.52 8.49
CA PRO A 60 -10.36 -1.90 9.43
C PRO A 60 -9.16 -2.58 8.78
N PHE A 61 -9.30 -3.16 7.58
CA PHE A 61 -8.22 -3.85 6.88
C PHE A 61 -7.38 -2.93 5.98
N LEU A 62 -7.83 -1.69 5.73
CA LEU A 62 -7.08 -0.70 4.94
C LEU A 62 -5.61 -0.54 5.39
N PRO A 63 -5.30 -0.36 6.69
CA PRO A 63 -3.92 -0.24 7.15
C PRO A 63 -3.06 -1.44 6.76
N MET A 64 -3.61 -2.65 6.89
CA MET A 64 -2.93 -3.90 6.57
C MET A 64 -2.65 -4.01 5.07
N LEU A 65 -3.58 -3.58 4.22
CA LEU A 65 -3.38 -3.54 2.76
C LEU A 65 -2.24 -2.58 2.37
N PHE A 66 -2.19 -1.39 2.97
CA PHE A 66 -1.12 -0.42 2.71
C PHE A 66 0.26 -0.95 3.12
N ILE A 67 0.36 -1.53 4.32
CA ILE A 67 1.60 -2.12 4.82
C ILE A 67 2.00 -3.32 3.95
N GLY A 68 1.07 -4.23 3.67
CA GLY A 68 1.31 -5.43 2.88
C GLY A 68 1.76 -5.10 1.45
N PHE A 69 1.10 -4.15 0.79
CA PHE A 69 1.44 -3.74 -0.56
C PHE A 69 2.80 -3.02 -0.61
N GLY A 70 3.07 -2.12 0.33
CA GLY A 70 4.37 -1.46 0.45
C GLY A 70 5.51 -2.45 0.74
N ALA A 71 5.29 -3.42 1.63
CA ALA A 71 6.25 -4.47 1.92
C ALA A 71 6.48 -5.41 0.72
N ALA A 72 5.42 -5.77 -0.01
CA ALA A 72 5.51 -6.58 -1.22
C ALA A 72 6.32 -5.90 -2.33
N LEU A 73 6.14 -4.58 -2.52
CA LEU A 73 6.96 -3.80 -3.44
C LEU A 73 8.44 -3.80 -3.03
N PHE A 74 8.74 -3.81 -1.74
CA PHE A 74 10.10 -3.89 -1.22
C PHE A 74 10.72 -5.29 -1.42
N THR A 75 9.97 -6.36 -1.15
CA THR A 75 10.46 -7.74 -1.30
C THR A 75 10.62 -8.16 -2.75
N ALA A 76 9.74 -7.71 -3.66
CA ALA A 76 9.87 -7.94 -5.10
C ALA A 76 11.21 -7.41 -5.66
N ARG A 77 11.74 -6.32 -5.08
CA ARG A 77 13.07 -5.81 -5.41
C ARG A 77 14.19 -6.73 -4.90
N ARG A 78 14.03 -7.31 -3.71
CA ARG A 78 15.03 -8.20 -3.09
C ARG A 78 15.15 -9.53 -3.83
N GLN A 79 14.07 -10.02 -4.43
CA GLN A 79 14.07 -11.23 -5.26
C GLN A 79 14.59 -11.00 -6.69
N ALA A 80 14.60 -9.75 -7.17
CA ALA A 80 15.10 -9.37 -8.48
C ALA A 80 16.60 -8.98 -8.49
N ARG A 81 17.27 -8.99 -7.33
CA ARG A 81 18.72 -8.83 -7.17
C ARG A 81 19.36 -10.17 -6.88
#